data_AF-A0A1Y2GKD5-F1
#
_entry.id   AF-A0A1Y2GKD5-F1
#
_cell.length_a   1.000
_cell.length_b   1.000
_cell.length_c   1.000
_cell.angle_alpha   90.00
_cell.angle_beta   90.00
_cell.angle_gamma   90.00
#
_symmetry.space_group_name_H-M   'P 1'
#
loop_
_entity.id
_entity.type
_entity.pdbx_description
1 polymer ?
#
loop_
_entity_poly.entity_id
_entity_poly.type
_entity_poly.pdbx_seq_one_letter_code
_entity_poly.pdbx_strand_id
1 'polypeptide(L)'
;MATTFFVVDPQYIDGTELSLSPLHNDTSTSIIIWRLVCTRNGASPRGLYLPLDKTLVVKALSELFPQLSTSCTAGPDIDRIEACLTNEDTFTLLLATETLETITLRQPEINADQITLQEEITTNSNVTTMPTTTAFEKTSGSPKVSFKITKIVGCLTLVTLKLLMNNRAHIEDLVVSDICRGKGVGRGLMKRALDEAVFARHCKIVDLTSKPDRVQARALYESLGFKIRDTGAFRYYATS
;
A
#
# COMPACT_ATOMS: atom_id res chain seq x y z
N MET A 1 -20.86 -15.60 3.65
CA MET A 1 -19.44 -15.38 3.31
C MET A 1 -18.90 -14.29 4.21
N ALA A 2 -17.71 -14.47 4.80
CA ALA A 2 -17.12 -13.47 5.69
C ALA A 2 -16.62 -12.26 4.88
N THR A 3 -16.94 -11.05 5.34
CA THR A 3 -16.53 -9.81 4.67
C THR A 3 -15.07 -9.50 4.98
N THR A 4 -14.23 -9.54 3.96
CA THR A 4 -12.82 -9.14 4.03
C THR A 4 -12.66 -7.64 3.81
N PHE A 5 -11.76 -6.96 4.54
CA PHE A 5 -11.42 -5.57 4.29
C PHE A 5 -9.92 -5.41 4.04
N PHE A 6 -9.58 -4.48 3.14
CA PHE A 6 -8.21 -4.08 2.89
C PHE A 6 -7.79 -2.95 3.81
N VAL A 7 -6.56 -3.04 4.30
CA VAL A 7 -6.05 -2.15 5.33
C VAL A 7 -4.59 -1.82 5.13
N VAL A 8 -4.17 -0.63 5.59
CA VAL A 8 -2.86 -0.04 5.29
C VAL A 8 -2.14 0.54 6.53
N ASP A 9 -0.83 0.30 6.68
CA ASP A 9 0.07 0.77 7.77
C ASP A 9 1.10 1.84 7.31
N PRO A 10 1.05 3.10 7.80
CA PRO A 10 1.88 4.21 7.32
C PRO A 10 3.28 4.20 7.94
N GLN A 11 4.34 4.17 7.11
CA GLN A 11 5.71 4.31 7.63
C GLN A 11 6.61 5.29 6.83
N TYR A 12 6.29 5.62 5.57
CA TYR A 12 7.18 6.42 4.71
C TYR A 12 6.43 7.44 3.84
N ILE A 13 7.00 8.65 3.68
CA ILE A 13 6.65 9.64 2.64
C ILE A 13 7.87 9.81 1.71
N ASP A 14 7.71 9.59 0.41
CA ASP A 14 8.76 9.79 -0.62
C ASP A 14 10.10 9.07 -0.35
N GLY A 15 10.08 7.95 0.39
CA GLY A 15 11.29 7.20 0.78
C GLY A 15 12.10 7.82 1.93
N THR A 16 11.48 8.78 2.63
CA THR A 16 11.92 9.40 3.89
C THR A 16 11.02 8.91 5.04
N GLU A 17 11.61 8.67 6.21
CA GLU A 17 10.90 8.30 7.43
C GLU A 17 9.89 9.40 7.83
N LEU A 18 8.72 9.01 8.33
CA LEU A 18 7.67 9.94 8.72
C LEU A 18 8.13 10.82 9.91
N SER A 19 8.61 12.04 9.67
CA SER A 19 8.77 13.04 10.72
C SER A 19 7.47 13.82 10.88
N LEU A 20 6.66 13.44 11.88
CA LEU A 20 5.43 14.15 12.26
C LEU A 20 5.77 15.46 12.97
N SER A 21 6.23 16.46 12.20
CA SER A 21 6.30 17.85 12.64
C SER A 21 5.26 18.66 11.85
N PRO A 22 4.40 19.47 12.50
CA PRO A 22 3.34 20.18 11.81
C PRO A 22 3.94 21.37 11.06
N LEU A 23 4.12 21.26 9.74
CA LEU A 23 4.45 22.42 8.90
C LEU A 23 3.31 22.71 7.91
N HIS A 24 2.67 23.84 8.20
CA HIS A 24 1.80 24.66 7.37
C HIS A 24 0.46 24.09 6.86
N ASN A 25 -0.48 25.03 6.77
CA ASN A 25 -1.92 24.86 6.62
C ASN A 25 -2.33 24.64 5.15
N ASP A 26 -1.56 23.83 4.42
CA ASP A 26 -1.74 23.60 2.98
C ASP A 26 -2.16 22.14 2.73
N THR A 27 -3.14 21.93 1.85
CA THR A 27 -3.57 20.59 1.42
C THR A 27 -2.48 19.94 0.57
N SER A 28 -1.47 19.37 1.22
CA SER A 28 -0.38 18.66 0.53
C SER A 28 -0.82 17.24 0.16
N THR A 29 -0.64 16.86 -1.10
CA THR A 29 -0.76 15.46 -1.53
C THR A 29 0.59 14.78 -1.31
N SER A 30 0.64 13.78 -0.46
CA SER A 30 1.86 13.02 -0.15
C SER A 30 1.75 11.60 -0.69
N ILE A 31 2.87 11.02 -1.14
CA ILE A 31 2.93 9.60 -1.48
C ILE A 31 3.28 8.80 -0.23
N ILE A 32 2.37 7.95 0.21
CA ILE A 32 2.56 7.09 1.39
C ILE A 32 2.66 5.63 0.96
N ILE A 33 3.58 4.89 1.57
CA ILE A 33 3.73 3.44 1.34
C ILE A 33 3.09 2.66 2.47
N TRP A 34 2.26 1.71 2.06
CA TRP A 34 1.44 0.92 2.93
C TRP A 34 1.59 -0.57 2.68
N ARG A 35 1.46 -1.39 3.73
CA ARG A 35 1.23 -2.83 3.58
C ARG A 35 -0.26 -3.10 3.46
N LEU A 36 -0.69 -3.75 2.38
CA LEU A 36 -2.06 -4.23 2.23
C LEU A 36 -2.28 -5.48 3.10
N VAL A 37 -3.31 -5.46 3.92
CA VAL A 37 -3.71 -6.59 4.78
C VAL A 37 -5.14 -7.00 4.46
N CYS A 38 -5.44 -8.29 4.55
CA CYS A 38 -6.77 -8.88 4.39
C CYS A 38 -7.29 -9.34 5.75
N THR A 39 -8.31 -8.71 6.30
CA THR A 39 -8.88 -9.10 7.60
C THR A 39 -10.02 -10.11 7.42
N ARG A 40 -10.04 -11.20 8.18
CA ARG A 40 -11.17 -12.14 8.22
C ARG A 40 -12.03 -11.85 9.45
N ASN A 41 -13.36 -11.90 9.29
CA ASN A 41 -14.36 -11.85 10.37
C ASN A 41 -14.47 -10.55 11.19
N GLY A 42 -14.24 -9.37 10.60
CA GLY A 42 -14.48 -8.10 11.29
C GLY A 42 -13.64 -7.88 12.56
N ALA A 43 -12.69 -8.77 12.85
CA ALA A 43 -11.66 -8.54 13.83
C ALA A 43 -10.80 -7.40 13.29
N SER A 44 -11.04 -6.19 13.80
CA SER A 44 -10.17 -5.06 13.53
C SER A 44 -8.78 -5.46 14.02
N PRO A 45 -7.78 -5.54 13.13
CA PRO A 45 -6.46 -5.96 13.57
C PRO A 45 -5.94 -4.96 14.61
N ARG A 46 -5.12 -5.42 15.56
CA ARG A 46 -4.56 -4.53 16.59
C ARG A 46 -3.63 -3.52 15.91
N GLY A 47 -4.01 -2.24 15.86
CA GLY A 47 -3.24 -1.20 15.19
C GLY A 47 -4.09 -0.14 14.50
N LEU A 48 -3.44 0.80 13.82
CA LEU A 48 -4.07 1.84 13.01
C LEU A 48 -4.30 1.30 11.60
N TYR A 49 -5.54 1.35 11.13
CA TYR A 49 -5.97 0.60 9.96
C TYR A 49 -7.00 1.41 9.16
N LEU A 50 -6.64 1.84 7.94
CA LEU A 50 -7.55 2.54 7.03
C LEU A 50 -8.27 1.56 6.10
N PRO A 51 -9.60 1.54 6.04
CA PRO A 51 -10.34 0.74 5.07
C PRO A 51 -10.02 1.20 3.65
N LEU A 52 -9.69 0.26 2.78
CA LEU A 52 -9.44 0.49 1.37
C LEU A 52 -10.45 -0.28 0.52
N ASP A 53 -11.05 0.40 -0.46
CA ASP A 53 -12.00 -0.22 -1.37
C ASP A 53 -11.28 -1.26 -2.26
N LYS A 54 -11.79 -2.50 -2.27
CA LYS A 54 -11.22 -3.57 -3.09
C LYS A 54 -11.30 -3.27 -4.58
N THR A 55 -12.36 -2.59 -5.02
CA THR A 55 -12.51 -2.21 -6.44
C THR A 55 -11.45 -1.21 -6.87
N LEU A 56 -11.08 -0.28 -5.99
CA LEU A 56 -9.98 0.66 -6.20
C LEU A 56 -8.64 -0.09 -6.34
N VAL A 57 -8.39 -1.10 -5.49
CA VAL A 57 -7.17 -1.92 -5.58
C VAL A 57 -7.12 -2.69 -6.88
N VAL A 58 -8.17 -3.47 -7.22
CA VAL A 58 -8.21 -4.28 -8.45
C VAL A 58 -8.05 -3.41 -9.69
N LYS A 59 -8.74 -2.26 -9.73
CA LYS A 59 -8.62 -1.29 -10.82
C LYS A 59 -7.18 -0.77 -10.95
N ALA A 60 -6.58 -0.32 -9.85
CA ALA A 60 -5.23 0.22 -9.87
C ALA A 60 -4.18 -0.82 -10.28
N LEU A 61 -4.27 -2.06 -9.78
CA LEU A 61 -3.35 -3.12 -10.17
C LEU A 61 -3.51 -3.47 -11.66
N SER A 62 -4.75 -3.46 -12.18
CA SER A 62 -5.00 -3.68 -13.61
C SER A 62 -4.42 -2.57 -14.50
N GLU A 63 -4.32 -1.34 -14.01
CA GLU A 63 -3.69 -0.22 -14.71
C GLU A 63 -2.15 -0.24 -14.59
N LEU A 64 -1.61 -0.75 -13.48
CA LEU A 64 -0.17 -0.80 -13.22
C LEU A 64 0.52 -2.00 -13.90
N PHE A 65 -0.07 -3.20 -13.81
CA PHE A 65 0.56 -4.46 -14.23
C PHE A 65 1.01 -4.51 -15.69
N PRO A 66 0.30 -3.90 -16.67
CA PRO A 66 0.77 -3.85 -18.06
C PRO A 66 2.15 -3.20 -18.27
N GLN A 67 2.66 -2.45 -17.28
CA GLN A 67 4.00 -1.85 -17.32
C GLN A 67 5.11 -2.83 -16.87
N LEU A 68 4.76 -3.99 -16.31
CA LEU A 68 5.72 -5.02 -15.97
C LEU A 68 6.26 -5.68 -17.25
N SER A 69 7.51 -6.15 -17.20
CA SER A 69 8.11 -6.87 -18.34
C SER A 69 7.60 -8.32 -18.46
N THR A 70 6.57 -8.69 -17.69
CA THR A 70 5.90 -9.99 -17.76
C THR A 70 4.90 -9.95 -18.91
N SER A 71 4.62 -11.09 -19.55
CA SER A 71 3.63 -11.20 -20.63
C SER A 71 2.18 -11.06 -20.13
N CYS A 72 1.97 -10.38 -19.01
CA CYS A 72 0.69 -10.25 -18.33
C CYS A 72 -0.04 -9.04 -18.90
N THR A 73 -1.18 -9.29 -19.55
CA THR A 73 -2.01 -8.24 -20.17
C THR A 73 -3.08 -7.67 -19.24
N ALA A 74 -3.31 -8.32 -18.09
CA ALA A 74 -4.29 -7.91 -17.08
C ALA A 74 -3.71 -8.05 -15.66
N GLY A 75 -4.21 -7.26 -14.72
CA GLY A 75 -3.88 -7.41 -13.30
C GLY A 75 -4.57 -8.61 -12.66
N PRO A 76 -4.22 -8.97 -11.41
CA PRO A 76 -4.87 -10.04 -10.67
C PRO A 76 -6.32 -9.68 -10.32
N ASP A 77 -7.21 -10.66 -10.34
CA ASP A 77 -8.57 -10.51 -9.83
C ASP A 77 -8.60 -10.46 -8.28
N ILE A 78 -9.77 -10.10 -7.74
CA ILE A 78 -9.99 -9.98 -6.30
C ILE A 78 -9.71 -11.28 -5.55
N ASP A 79 -10.13 -12.42 -6.10
CA ASP A 79 -9.99 -13.74 -5.46
C ASP A 79 -8.52 -14.13 -5.36
N ARG A 80 -7.73 -13.84 -6.40
CA ARG A 80 -6.29 -14.03 -6.41
C ARG A 80 -5.59 -13.17 -5.37
N ILE A 81 -5.96 -11.89 -5.26
CA ILE A 81 -5.39 -10.98 -4.26
C ILE A 81 -5.71 -11.48 -2.85
N GLU A 82 -6.97 -11.84 -2.55
CA GLU A 82 -7.37 -12.34 -1.23
C GLU A 82 -6.69 -13.66 -0.86
N ALA A 83 -6.58 -14.59 -1.83
CA ALA A 83 -5.87 -15.85 -1.64
C ALA A 83 -4.39 -15.62 -1.28
N CYS A 84 -3.72 -14.68 -1.96
CA CYS A 84 -2.35 -14.30 -1.65
C CYS A 84 -2.24 -13.67 -0.26
N LEU A 85 -3.08 -12.67 0.05
CA LEU A 85 -3.03 -11.95 1.33
C LEU A 85 -3.40 -12.81 2.54
N THR A 86 -4.13 -13.91 2.35
CA THR A 86 -4.38 -14.89 3.42
C THR A 86 -3.08 -15.51 3.95
N ASN A 87 -2.02 -15.57 3.12
CA ASN A 87 -0.73 -16.12 3.51
C ASN A 87 0.20 -15.03 4.06
N GLU A 88 -0.19 -14.41 5.18
CA GLU A 88 0.52 -13.24 5.72
C GLU A 88 2.02 -13.49 5.96
N ASP A 89 2.39 -14.71 6.35
CA ASP A 89 3.78 -15.11 6.61
C ASP A 89 4.66 -15.15 5.36
N THR A 90 4.08 -15.43 4.19
CA THR A 90 4.83 -15.70 2.94
C THR A 90 4.59 -14.66 1.86
N PHE A 91 3.56 -13.82 2.00
CA PHE A 91 3.19 -12.84 1.01
C PHE A 91 2.95 -11.46 1.65
N THR A 92 3.57 -10.44 1.06
CA THR A 92 3.32 -9.04 1.39
C THR A 92 3.10 -8.26 0.10
N LEU A 93 1.99 -7.53 0.03
CA LEU A 93 1.76 -6.54 -1.02
C LEU A 93 1.91 -5.15 -0.43
N LEU A 94 2.85 -4.37 -0.96
CA LEU A 94 3.03 -2.97 -0.64
C LEU A 94 2.36 -2.11 -1.70
N LEU A 95 1.66 -1.05 -1.28
CA LEU A 95 1.02 -0.07 -2.14
C LEU A 95 1.60 1.31 -1.86
N ALA A 96 1.96 2.04 -2.91
CA ALA A 96 2.24 3.47 -2.85
C ALA A 96 0.97 4.23 -3.24
N THR A 97 0.50 5.15 -2.39
CA THR A 97 -0.72 5.91 -2.64
C THR A 97 -0.52 7.40 -2.55
N GLU A 98 -1.14 8.14 -3.45
CA GLU A 98 -1.42 9.55 -3.25
C GLU A 98 -2.47 9.68 -2.15
N THR A 99 -2.12 10.43 -1.11
CA THR A 99 -2.94 10.59 0.08
C THR A 99 -3.11 12.07 0.37
N LEU A 100 -4.36 12.50 0.53
CA LEU A 100 -4.70 13.82 1.04
C LEU A 100 -4.85 13.74 2.55
N GLU A 101 -4.05 14.54 3.26
CA GLU A 101 -4.22 14.76 4.68
C GLU A 101 -5.18 15.95 4.89
N THR A 102 -6.19 15.77 5.74
CA THR A 102 -7.08 16.86 6.15
C THR A 102 -7.08 16.94 7.66
N ILE A 103 -6.50 18.02 8.18
CA ILE A 103 -6.51 18.37 9.60
C ILE A 103 -7.80 19.14 9.88
N THR A 104 -8.72 18.54 10.62
CA THR A 104 -9.89 19.25 11.14
C THR A 104 -9.53 19.84 12.50
N LEU A 105 -9.30 21.15 12.53
CA LEU A 105 -9.23 21.93 13.77
C LEU A 105 -10.65 22.03 14.35
N ARG A 106 -10.84 21.77 15.66
CA ARG A 106 -12.12 22.04 16.30
C ARG A 106 -12.45 23.53 16.12
N GLN A 107 -13.57 23.84 15.47
CA GLN A 107 -14.23 25.12 15.72
C GLN A 107 -14.71 25.11 17.18
N PRO A 108 -14.55 26.21 17.94
CA PRO A 108 -15.11 26.28 19.28
C PRO A 108 -16.61 26.05 19.19
N GLU A 109 -17.13 25.16 20.04
CA GLU A 109 -18.55 24.88 20.16
C GLU A 109 -19.31 26.21 20.33
N ILE A 110 -20.05 26.61 19.30
CA ILE A 110 -21.05 27.66 19.47
C ILE A 110 -22.13 27.02 20.33
N ASN A 111 -22.25 27.50 21.57
CA ASN A 111 -23.20 27.04 22.57
C ASN A 111 -24.61 26.85 21.98
N ALA A 112 -25.23 25.77 22.41
CA ALA A 112 -26.48 25.19 21.92
C ALA A 112 -27.75 26.01 22.20
N ASP A 113 -27.79 27.30 21.87
CA ASP A 113 -28.93 28.17 22.18
C ASP A 113 -29.53 28.95 21.00
N GLN A 114 -29.19 28.67 19.73
CA GLN A 114 -29.93 29.26 18.60
C GLN A 114 -30.28 28.30 17.44
N ILE A 115 -31.51 27.78 17.55
CA ILE A 115 -32.59 27.77 16.53
C ILE A 115 -32.72 26.56 15.57
N THR A 116 -33.89 25.94 15.74
CA THR A 116 -34.60 24.84 15.07
C THR A 116 -35.21 25.20 13.70
N LEU A 117 -35.54 24.14 12.92
CA LEU A 117 -36.47 24.03 11.75
C LEU A 117 -35.81 24.36 10.38
N GLN A 118 -35.86 23.53 9.33
CA GLN A 118 -36.93 22.63 8.85
C GLN A 118 -36.41 21.34 8.16
N GLU A 119 -37.34 20.39 8.09
CA GLU A 119 -37.27 19.00 7.62
C GLU A 119 -37.36 18.82 6.08
N GLU A 120 -37.17 17.55 5.68
CA GLU A 120 -37.74 16.85 4.51
C GLU A 120 -37.17 17.10 3.10
N ILE A 121 -36.61 16.02 2.50
CA ILE A 121 -37.24 15.27 1.38
C ILE A 121 -36.36 14.02 1.05
N THR A 122 -36.89 12.87 1.46
CA THR A 122 -37.18 11.69 0.61
C THR A 122 -36.06 10.99 -0.18
N THR A 123 -35.60 9.89 0.42
CA THR A 123 -35.65 8.49 -0.08
C THR A 123 -34.87 8.02 -1.33
N ASN A 124 -34.20 6.88 -1.09
CA ASN A 124 -33.89 5.76 -1.98
C ASN A 124 -32.73 5.88 -2.96
N SER A 125 -31.61 5.25 -2.58
CA SER A 125 -30.90 4.26 -3.39
C SER A 125 -29.93 3.46 -2.51
N ASN A 126 -30.25 2.19 -2.28
CA ASN A 126 -29.36 1.23 -1.62
C ASN A 126 -28.10 1.01 -2.47
N VAL A 127 -27.04 1.72 -2.13
CA VAL A 127 -25.66 1.32 -2.42
C VAL A 127 -24.85 1.61 -1.18
N THR A 128 -24.50 0.57 -0.42
CA THR A 128 -23.55 0.68 0.69
C THR A 128 -22.14 0.84 0.10
N THR A 129 -21.83 2.01 -0.44
CA THR A 129 -20.44 2.45 -0.65
C THR A 129 -19.85 2.78 0.71
N MET A 130 -18.94 1.94 1.18
CA MET A 130 -18.15 2.21 2.38
C MET A 130 -17.38 3.53 2.18
N PRO A 131 -17.40 4.47 3.14
CA PRO A 131 -16.64 5.70 3.01
C PRO A 131 -15.14 5.37 3.03
N THR A 132 -14.43 5.69 1.94
CA THR A 132 -12.96 5.62 1.82
C THR A 132 -12.24 6.62 2.75
N THR A 133 -12.99 7.42 3.50
CA THR A 133 -12.49 8.47 4.40
C THR A 133 -12.61 7.98 5.84
N THR A 134 -11.49 7.82 6.54
CA THR A 134 -11.48 7.59 8.01
C THR A 134 -10.73 8.73 8.68
N ALA A 135 -11.34 9.29 9.73
CA ALA A 135 -10.81 10.43 10.47
C ALA A 135 -10.22 9.95 11.81
N PHE A 136 -8.93 10.20 12.04
CA PHE A 136 -8.21 9.75 13.23
C PHE A 136 -8.15 10.81 14.33
N GLU A 137 -8.22 10.35 15.57
CA GLU A 137 -8.05 11.14 16.78
C GLU A 137 -6.77 10.69 17.49
N LYS A 138 -5.77 11.56 17.55
CA LYS A 138 -4.66 11.38 18.48
C LYS A 138 -5.18 11.92 19.81
N THR A 139 -5.20 11.11 20.88
CA THR A 139 -5.46 11.46 22.31
C THR A 139 -6.32 12.68 22.62
N SER A 140 -7.37 12.50 23.46
CA SER A 140 -8.25 13.54 24.02
C SER A 140 -7.55 14.91 24.17
N GLY A 141 -7.70 15.78 23.16
CA GLY A 141 -7.02 17.08 23.08
C GLY A 141 -6.24 17.40 21.79
N SER A 142 -5.90 16.44 20.92
CA SER A 142 -5.18 16.72 19.66
C SER A 142 -6.13 16.95 18.46
N PRO A 143 -5.73 17.72 17.42
CA PRO A 143 -6.52 17.88 16.20
C PRO A 143 -6.79 16.55 15.49
N LYS A 144 -7.97 16.44 14.86
CA LYS A 144 -8.40 15.24 14.12
C LYS A 144 -7.73 15.24 12.76
N VAL A 145 -6.92 14.22 12.47
CA VAL A 145 -6.25 14.06 11.18
C VAL A 145 -6.97 12.98 10.39
N SER A 146 -7.52 13.33 9.23
CA SER A 146 -8.13 12.35 8.32
C SER A 146 -7.26 12.15 7.10
N PHE A 147 -7.12 10.89 6.68
CA PHE A 147 -6.43 10.55 5.45
C PHE A 147 -7.43 10.05 4.43
N LYS A 148 -7.32 10.55 3.20
CA LYS A 148 -8.07 10.08 2.06
C LYS A 148 -7.10 9.60 0.99
N ILE A 149 -7.15 8.30 0.69
CA ILE A 149 -6.44 7.73 -0.44
C ILE A 149 -7.17 8.13 -1.72
N THR A 150 -6.50 8.86 -2.61
CA THR A 150 -7.07 9.30 -3.88
C THR A 150 -6.69 8.37 -5.03
N LYS A 151 -5.47 7.82 -4.98
CA LYS A 151 -4.94 6.99 -6.05
C LYS A 151 -3.85 6.04 -5.54
N ILE A 152 -3.81 4.83 -6.09
CA ILE A 152 -2.65 3.93 -5.95
C ILE A 152 -1.74 4.16 -7.16
N VAL A 153 -0.49 4.53 -6.91
CA VAL A 153 0.48 4.96 -7.92
C VAL A 153 1.66 4.00 -8.07
N GLY A 154 1.72 2.94 -7.27
CA GLY A 154 2.70 1.87 -7.41
C GLY A 154 2.44 0.72 -6.47
N CYS A 155 3.07 -0.42 -6.75
CA CYS A 155 3.03 -1.57 -5.88
C CYS A 155 4.34 -2.37 -5.94
N LEU A 156 4.54 -3.22 -4.94
CA LEU A 156 5.61 -4.21 -4.89
C LEU A 156 5.12 -5.44 -4.12
N THR A 157 5.44 -6.62 -4.64
CA THR A 157 5.21 -7.89 -3.94
C THR A 157 6.51 -8.37 -3.30
N LEU A 158 6.47 -8.74 -2.02
CA LEU A 158 7.55 -9.43 -1.32
C LEU A 158 7.08 -10.85 -0.97
N VAL A 159 7.79 -11.84 -1.49
CA VAL A 159 7.53 -13.27 -1.24
C VAL A 159 8.56 -13.79 -0.26
N THR A 160 8.14 -14.30 0.88
CA THR A 160 9.02 -14.91 1.90
C THR A 160 9.02 -16.42 1.76
N LEU A 161 10.21 -17.00 1.58
CA LEU A 161 10.48 -18.43 1.55
C LEU A 161 11.04 -18.86 2.90
N LYS A 162 10.30 -19.71 3.62
CA LYS A 162 10.79 -20.39 4.83
C LYS A 162 11.61 -21.61 4.41
N LEU A 163 12.92 -21.56 4.61
CA LEU A 163 13.83 -22.68 4.32
C LEU A 163 14.35 -23.30 5.62
N LEU A 164 14.86 -24.53 5.53
CA LEU A 164 15.35 -25.30 6.68
C LEU A 164 16.41 -24.56 7.52
N MET A 165 17.23 -23.71 6.89
CA MET A 165 18.35 -23.02 7.56
C MET A 165 18.09 -21.53 7.82
N ASN A 166 17.34 -20.85 6.94
CA ASN A 166 17.05 -19.43 7.05
C ASN A 166 15.86 -19.04 6.19
N ASN A 167 15.18 -17.97 6.58
CA ASN A 167 14.21 -17.33 5.71
C ASN A 167 14.95 -16.53 4.63
N ARG A 168 14.37 -16.55 3.43
CA ARG A 168 14.77 -15.69 2.31
C ARG A 168 13.55 -14.95 1.78
N ALA A 169 13.76 -13.83 1.13
CA ALA A 169 12.70 -13.16 0.40
C ALA A 169 13.04 -12.98 -1.08
N HIS A 170 12.01 -12.89 -1.91
CA HIS A 170 12.11 -12.50 -3.30
C HIS A 170 11.21 -11.29 -3.56
N ILE A 171 11.71 -10.30 -4.26
CA ILE A 171 10.92 -9.13 -4.68
C ILE A 171 10.36 -9.40 -6.08
N GLU A 172 9.04 -9.26 -6.21
CA GLU A 172 8.28 -9.42 -7.43
C GLU A 172 7.41 -8.19 -7.69
N ASP A 173 6.92 -8.04 -8.93
CA ASP A 173 5.86 -7.10 -9.31
C ASP A 173 6.09 -5.63 -8.91
N LEU A 174 7.35 -5.17 -8.80
CA LEU A 174 7.65 -3.76 -8.57
C LEU A 174 7.27 -2.93 -9.80
N VAL A 175 6.29 -2.06 -9.64
CA VAL A 175 5.83 -1.14 -10.67
C VAL A 175 5.39 0.19 -10.07
N VAL A 176 5.68 1.28 -10.80
CA VAL A 176 5.30 2.64 -10.44
C VAL A 176 4.73 3.30 -11.68
N SER A 177 3.58 3.96 -11.52
CA SER A 177 2.90 4.74 -12.54
C SER A 177 3.86 5.72 -13.22
N ASP A 178 3.76 5.85 -14.54
CA ASP A 178 4.64 6.70 -15.36
C ASP A 178 4.75 8.13 -14.81
N ILE A 179 3.62 8.73 -14.39
CA ILE A 179 3.54 10.10 -13.86
C ILE A 179 4.27 10.29 -12.51
N CYS A 180 4.65 9.18 -11.86
CA CYS A 180 5.33 9.17 -10.56
C CYS A 180 6.78 8.62 -10.65
N ARG A 181 7.25 8.26 -11.85
CA ARG A 181 8.64 7.82 -12.05
C ARG A 181 9.62 8.97 -11.81
N GLY A 182 10.84 8.64 -11.39
CA GLY A 182 11.86 9.62 -11.04
C GLY A 182 11.65 10.36 -9.70
N LYS A 183 10.49 10.19 -9.04
CA LYS A 183 10.14 10.87 -7.77
C LYS A 183 10.48 10.06 -6.51
N GLY A 184 11.32 9.02 -6.62
CA GLY A 184 11.73 8.21 -5.47
C GLY A 184 10.72 7.15 -4.99
N VAL A 185 9.51 7.08 -5.54
CA VAL A 185 8.46 6.09 -5.13
C VAL A 185 8.97 4.65 -5.15
N GLY A 186 9.62 4.23 -6.24
CA GLY A 186 10.17 2.87 -6.36
C GLY A 186 11.26 2.58 -5.32
N ARG A 187 12.07 3.59 -4.97
CA ARG A 187 13.07 3.48 -3.89
C ARG A 187 12.38 3.32 -2.54
N GLY A 188 11.32 4.07 -2.28
CA GLY A 188 10.52 3.92 -1.06
C GLY A 188 9.93 2.51 -0.92
N LEU A 189 9.28 2.00 -1.99
CA LEU A 189 8.69 0.65 -2.00
C LEU A 189 9.75 -0.41 -1.68
N MET A 190 10.92 -0.31 -2.32
CA MET A 190 12.05 -1.21 -2.06
C MET A 190 12.58 -1.14 -0.64
N LYS A 191 12.75 0.06 -0.07
CA LYS A 191 13.20 0.22 1.32
C LYS A 191 12.23 -0.46 2.30
N ARG A 192 10.92 -0.18 2.19
CA ARG A 192 9.91 -0.83 3.02
C ARG A 192 9.90 -2.35 2.86
N ALA A 193 10.12 -2.84 1.63
CA ALA A 193 10.22 -4.28 1.38
C ALA A 193 11.44 -4.91 2.06
N LEU A 194 12.58 -4.23 2.03
CA LEU A 194 13.79 -4.67 2.74
C LEU A 194 13.60 -4.64 4.25
N ASP A 195 12.98 -3.60 4.80
CA ASP A 195 12.69 -3.50 6.23
C ASP A 195 11.74 -4.61 6.69
N GLU A 196 10.65 -4.85 5.94
CA GLU A 196 9.73 -5.96 6.19
C GLU A 196 10.49 -7.29 6.15
N ALA A 197 11.31 -7.53 5.12
CA ALA A 197 12.07 -8.77 4.98
C ALA A 197 13.02 -8.99 6.17
N VAL A 198 13.81 -7.97 6.54
CA VAL A 198 14.85 -8.11 7.56
C VAL A 198 14.26 -8.12 8.97
N PHE A 199 13.42 -7.15 9.30
CA PHE A 199 12.97 -6.93 10.68
C PHE A 199 11.71 -7.71 11.02
N ALA A 200 10.73 -7.78 10.12
CA ALA A 200 9.48 -8.49 10.39
C ALA A 200 9.56 -9.97 10.01
N ARG A 201 10.29 -10.33 8.95
CA ARG A 201 10.38 -11.72 8.44
C ARG A 201 11.67 -12.44 8.78
N HIS A 202 12.64 -11.75 9.37
CA HIS A 202 13.96 -12.29 9.73
C HIS A 202 14.69 -12.94 8.54
N CYS A 203 14.48 -12.41 7.34
CA CYS A 203 15.18 -12.85 6.14
C CYS A 203 16.63 -12.35 6.17
N LYS A 204 17.57 -13.24 5.87
CA LYS A 204 18.98 -12.88 5.74
C LYS A 204 19.37 -12.47 4.32
N ILE A 205 18.56 -12.87 3.35
CA ILE A 205 18.82 -12.69 1.92
C ILE A 205 17.53 -12.26 1.26
N VAL A 206 17.63 -11.23 0.42
CA VAL A 206 16.55 -10.76 -0.45
C VAL A 206 17.07 -10.79 -1.88
N ASP A 207 16.42 -11.58 -2.73
CA ASP A 207 16.75 -11.74 -4.14
C ASP A 207 15.72 -11.00 -5.02
N LEU A 208 16.12 -10.62 -6.24
CA LEU A 208 15.22 -10.16 -7.30
C LEU A 208 15.82 -10.53 -8.66
N THR A 209 14.99 -10.62 -9.69
CA THR A 209 15.45 -10.86 -11.06
C THR A 209 15.09 -9.68 -11.96
N SER A 210 16.05 -9.20 -12.75
CA SER A 210 15.82 -8.13 -13.72
C SER A 210 16.62 -8.36 -15.00
N LYS A 211 15.96 -8.18 -16.15
CA LYS A 211 16.62 -8.29 -17.45
C LYS A 211 17.71 -7.22 -17.61
N PRO A 212 18.81 -7.49 -18.33
CA PRO A 212 19.89 -6.53 -18.54
C PRO A 212 19.46 -5.20 -19.18
N ASP A 213 18.44 -5.24 -20.05
CA ASP A 213 17.90 -4.08 -20.77
C ASP A 213 17.08 -3.11 -19.89
N ARG A 214 16.72 -3.48 -18.66
CA ARG A 214 15.99 -2.61 -17.71
C ARG A 214 16.94 -1.67 -16.96
N VAL A 215 17.66 -0.82 -17.69
CA VAL A 215 18.75 0.04 -17.17
C VAL A 215 18.33 0.86 -15.94
N GLN A 216 17.20 1.56 -15.99
CA GLN A 216 16.73 2.39 -14.87
C GLN A 216 16.41 1.56 -13.60
N ALA A 217 15.77 0.41 -13.77
CA ALA A 217 15.45 -0.48 -12.63
C ALA A 217 16.72 -1.07 -12.02
N ARG A 218 17.68 -1.49 -12.84
CA ARG A 218 18.97 -2.02 -12.39
C ARG A 218 19.76 -0.97 -11.61
N ALA A 219 19.84 0.26 -12.12
CA ALA A 219 20.49 1.36 -11.41
C ALA A 219 19.84 1.64 -10.04
N LEU A 220 18.51 1.54 -9.93
CA LEU A 220 17.81 1.63 -8.64
C LEU A 220 18.27 0.51 -7.68
N TYR A 221 18.28 -0.74 -8.13
CA TYR A 221 18.66 -1.89 -7.30
C TYR A 221 20.11 -1.79 -6.84
N GLU A 222 21.03 -1.47 -7.74
CA GLU A 222 22.45 -1.28 -7.43
C GLU A 222 22.65 -0.13 -6.41
N SER A 223 21.90 0.97 -6.55
CA SER A 223 21.93 2.08 -5.57
C SER A 223 21.43 1.70 -4.17
N LEU A 224 20.68 0.60 -4.06
CA LEU A 224 20.17 0.03 -2.80
C LEU A 224 21.07 -1.10 -2.27
N GLY A 225 22.22 -1.35 -2.90
CA GLY A 225 23.20 -2.34 -2.46
C GLY A 225 22.98 -3.75 -3.01
N PHE A 226 22.01 -3.96 -3.91
CA PHE A 226 21.89 -5.24 -4.63
C PHE A 226 23.11 -5.45 -5.53
N LYS A 227 23.55 -6.70 -5.64
CA LYS A 227 24.68 -7.11 -6.47
C LYS A 227 24.25 -8.20 -7.44
N ILE A 228 24.78 -8.16 -8.65
CA ILE A 228 24.61 -9.25 -9.62
C ILE A 228 25.30 -10.49 -9.05
N ARG A 229 24.62 -11.62 -9.11
CA ARG A 229 25.17 -12.93 -8.74
C ARG A 229 25.79 -13.56 -9.98
N ASP A 230 26.96 -14.17 -9.80
CA ASP A 230 27.57 -15.01 -10.82
C ASP A 230 26.87 -16.39 -10.84
N THR A 231 25.67 -16.43 -11.41
CA THR A 231 24.82 -17.63 -11.45
C THR A 231 23.82 -17.57 -12.59
N GLY A 232 23.39 -18.73 -13.08
CA GLY A 232 22.39 -18.85 -14.16
C GLY A 232 20.95 -18.91 -13.65
N ALA A 233 20.01 -18.36 -14.40
CA ALA A 233 18.58 -18.49 -14.15
C ALA A 233 18.01 -19.67 -14.97
N PHE A 234 17.70 -20.77 -14.29
CA PHE A 234 17.04 -21.94 -14.91
C PHE A 234 15.53 -21.82 -14.77
N ARG A 235 14.79 -22.11 -15.85
CA ARG A 235 13.33 -22.11 -15.85
C ARG A 235 12.80 -23.37 -16.53
N TYR A 236 11.94 -24.08 -15.82
CA TYR A 236 11.11 -25.14 -16.38
C TYR A 236 9.73 -24.57 -16.71
N TYR A 237 9.27 -24.81 -17.93
CA TYR A 237 7.90 -24.51 -18.34
C TYR A 237 7.12 -25.81 -18.24
N ALA A 238 6.19 -25.89 -17.29
CA ALA A 238 5.24 -26.99 -17.29
C ALA A 238 4.39 -26.89 -18.56
N THR A 239 4.34 -27.96 -19.35
CA THR A 239 3.41 -28.07 -20.46
C THR A 239 2.00 -28.09 -19.88
N SER A 240 1.18 -27.12 -20.28
CA SER A 240 -0.25 -27.06 -19.97
C SER A 240 -1.00 -28.20 -20.63
#